data_AF-A0A7S0MNH5-F1
#
_entry.id   AF-A0A7S0MNH5-F1
#
_cell.length_a   1.000
_cell.length_b   1.000
_cell.length_c   1.000
_cell.angle_alpha   90.00
_cell.angle_beta   90.00
_cell.angle_gamma   90.00
#
_symmetry.space_group_name_H-M   'P 1'
#
loop_
_entity.id
_entity.type
_entity.pdbx_description
1 polymer ?
#
loop_
_entity_poly.entity_id
_entity_poly.type
_entity_poly.pdbx_seq_one_letter_code
_entity_poly.pdbx_strand_id
1 'polypeptide(L)'
;LITRANFILWSGIILGQILDIAAQSERSPEYALVIDAGSSGSRIHVYKYSWDPNADPDRAFPNVELPDKKFKITPGLSSFALNPQDAGSSMKGLVAFAEEHVPVEDRNSTVLALSATAGLRMISEEARNAILDSCFSWLLKNSPFVIRRDLISVISGKEEGAYGWLSINFLHGRLSGMENAKEGTIGGIEVGGASSQVT
;
A
#
# COMPACT_ATOMS: atom_id res chain seq x y z
N LEU A 1 -15.05 17.37 8.16
CA LEU A 1 -15.58 16.32 7.26
C LEU A 1 -14.74 16.14 5.99
N ILE A 2 -14.43 17.21 5.25
CA ILE A 2 -13.64 17.15 3.99
C ILE A 2 -12.19 16.66 4.21
N THR A 3 -11.57 16.96 5.35
CA THR A 3 -10.22 16.49 5.72
C THR A 3 -10.15 14.99 6.05
N ARG A 4 -11.26 14.37 6.45
CA ARG A 4 -11.33 12.90 6.70
C ARG A 4 -11.58 12.12 5.41
N ALA A 5 -12.34 12.66 4.47
CA ALA A 5 -12.63 12.00 3.19
C ALA A 5 -11.36 11.80 2.32
N ASN A 6 -10.46 12.79 2.29
CA ASN A 6 -9.16 12.64 1.61
C ASN A 6 -8.19 11.71 2.35
N PHE A 7 -8.43 11.37 3.61
CA PHE A 7 -7.63 10.39 4.33
C PHE A 7 -8.07 8.96 3.96
N ILE A 8 -9.38 8.75 3.80
CA ILE A 8 -10.01 7.46 3.53
C ILE A 8 -9.69 6.91 2.12
N LEU A 9 -9.68 7.79 1.10
CA LEU A 9 -9.44 7.41 -0.29
C LEU A 9 -8.02 6.85 -0.52
N TRP A 10 -7.01 7.42 0.15
CA TRP A 10 -5.62 6.98 -0.02
C TRP A 10 -5.24 5.89 0.99
N SER A 11 -5.92 5.78 2.13
CA SER A 11 -5.70 4.70 3.10
C SER A 11 -6.27 3.34 2.67
N GLY A 12 -7.23 3.36 1.72
CA GLY A 12 -7.95 2.21 1.19
C GLY A 12 -7.06 1.09 0.65
N ILE A 13 -6.39 1.40 -0.45
CA ILE A 13 -5.41 0.52 -1.11
C ILE A 13 -4.40 -0.04 -0.11
N ILE A 14 -3.96 0.82 0.79
CA ILE A 14 -2.77 0.60 1.58
C ILE A 14 -3.04 -0.37 2.74
N LEU A 15 -4.14 -0.18 3.46
CA LEU A 15 -4.50 -1.08 4.57
C LEU A 15 -4.93 -2.47 4.05
N GLY A 16 -5.57 -2.56 2.88
CA GLY A 16 -5.85 -3.87 2.28
C GLY A 16 -4.59 -4.67 1.97
N GLN A 17 -3.58 -4.00 1.40
CA GLN A 17 -2.29 -4.64 1.15
C GLN A 17 -1.54 -5.02 2.41
N ILE A 18 -1.67 -4.23 3.48
CA ILE A 18 -1.09 -4.56 4.77
C ILE A 18 -1.75 -5.79 5.37
N LEU A 19 -3.08 -5.91 5.27
CA LEU A 19 -3.79 -7.09 5.72
C LEU A 19 -3.35 -8.33 4.91
N ASP A 20 -3.16 -8.19 3.59
CA ASP A 20 -2.64 -9.26 2.73
C ASP A 20 -1.20 -9.66 3.10
N ILE A 21 -0.33 -8.69 3.38
CA ILE A 21 1.05 -8.92 3.83
C ILE A 21 1.06 -9.58 5.20
N ALA A 22 0.27 -9.07 6.14
CA ALA A 22 0.20 -9.57 7.51
C ALA A 22 -0.32 -11.01 7.54
N ALA A 23 -1.34 -11.34 6.74
CA ALA A 23 -1.91 -12.68 6.63
C ALA A 23 -0.92 -13.73 6.10
N GLN A 24 0.11 -13.31 5.36
CA GLN A 24 1.14 -14.19 4.81
C GLN A 24 2.38 -14.33 5.72
N SER A 25 2.41 -13.68 6.89
CA SER A 25 3.57 -13.69 7.80
C SER A 25 3.44 -14.72 8.93
N GLU A 26 4.50 -15.49 9.19
CA GLU A 26 4.60 -16.38 10.36
C GLU A 26 4.84 -15.53 11.62
N ARG A 27 3.76 -14.95 12.19
CA ARG A 27 3.73 -14.20 13.48
C ARG A 27 5.04 -13.51 13.90
N SER A 28 5.49 -12.57 13.06
CA SER A 28 5.98 -11.19 13.33
C SER A 28 6.77 -10.73 12.10
N PRO A 29 6.43 -9.56 11.50
CA PRO A 29 7.11 -8.36 11.98
C PRO A 29 6.20 -7.15 12.23
N GLU A 30 6.72 -6.19 12.99
CA GLU A 30 5.98 -5.03 13.46
C GLU A 30 5.74 -3.97 12.38
N TYR A 31 6.31 -4.08 11.17
CA TYR A 31 6.22 -3.03 10.16
C TYR A 31 5.89 -3.54 8.74
N ALA A 32 5.15 -2.71 8.00
CA ALA A 32 4.94 -2.86 6.56
C ALA A 32 5.12 -1.51 5.85
N LEU A 33 5.67 -1.56 4.63
CA LEU A 33 5.90 -0.40 3.80
C LEU A 33 5.07 -0.50 2.53
N VAL A 34 4.35 0.57 2.20
CA VAL A 34 3.59 0.65 0.95
C VAL A 34 3.93 1.93 0.21
N ILE A 35 4.33 1.77 -1.04
CA ILE A 35 4.53 2.85 -2.00
C ILE A 35 3.28 2.96 -2.88
N ASP A 36 2.51 4.02 -2.68
CA ASP A 36 1.45 4.44 -3.60
C ASP A 36 2.08 5.23 -4.76
N ALA A 37 2.12 4.64 -5.95
CA ALA A 37 2.65 5.25 -7.16
C ALA A 37 1.53 5.87 -8.01
N GLY A 38 1.12 7.08 -7.63
CA GLY A 38 0.14 7.89 -8.34
C GLY A 38 0.69 8.65 -9.55
N SER A 39 -0.22 9.18 -10.37
CA SER A 39 0.12 9.97 -11.58
C SER A 39 0.92 11.24 -11.27
N SER A 40 0.64 11.89 -10.14
CA SER A 40 1.28 13.15 -9.73
C SER A 40 2.50 12.98 -8.81
N GLY A 41 2.94 11.74 -8.57
CA GLY A 41 4.04 11.43 -7.65
C GLY A 41 3.79 10.15 -6.86
N SER A 42 4.87 9.63 -6.29
CA SER A 42 4.85 8.42 -5.48
C SER A 42 5.00 8.76 -3.99
N ARG A 43 4.27 8.06 -3.13
CA ARG A 43 4.27 8.28 -1.68
C ARG A 43 4.60 6.99 -0.97
N ILE A 44 5.46 7.03 0.04
CA ILE A 44 5.70 5.91 0.92
C ILE A 44 5.01 6.12 2.26
N HIS A 45 4.44 5.04 2.76
CA HIS A 45 3.75 4.96 4.04
C HIS A 45 4.39 3.86 4.88
N VAL A 46 4.70 4.18 6.13
CA VAL A 46 5.29 3.25 7.11
C VAL A 46 4.22 2.90 8.12
N TYR A 47 3.85 1.63 8.18
CA TYR A 47 2.84 1.14 9.11
C TYR A 47 3.49 0.31 10.17
N LYS A 48 2.96 0.43 11.39
CA LYS A 48 3.23 -0.49 12.46
C LYS A 48 2.02 -1.39 12.67
N TYR A 49 2.21 -2.70 12.84
CA TYR A 49 1.12 -3.61 13.18
C TYR A 49 1.53 -4.63 14.24
N SER A 50 0.56 -5.08 15.02
CA SER A 50 0.75 -6.07 16.06
C SER A 50 -0.41 -7.07 16.07
N TRP A 51 -0.13 -8.27 16.55
CA TRP A 51 -1.14 -9.31 16.71
C TRP A 51 -1.50 -9.45 18.18
N ASP A 52 -2.79 -9.51 18.51
CA ASP A 52 -3.22 -9.91 19.86
C ASP A 52 -2.84 -11.39 20.06
N PRO A 53 -1.95 -11.71 21.02
CA PRO A 53 -1.50 -13.08 21.25
C PRO A 53 -2.63 -14.01 21.71
N ASN A 54 -3.74 -13.46 22.20
CA ASN A 54 -4.90 -14.21 22.68
C ASN A 54 -6.03 -14.31 21.65
N ALA A 55 -5.90 -13.64 20.50
CA ALA A 55 -6.95 -13.66 19.48
C ALA A 55 -6.95 -14.98 18.70
N ASP A 56 -8.16 -15.42 18.34
CA ASP A 56 -8.37 -16.60 17.50
C ASP A 56 -7.62 -16.44 16.17
N PRO A 57 -6.61 -17.28 15.87
CA PRO A 57 -5.80 -17.17 14.65
C PRO A 57 -6.63 -17.16 13.37
N ASP A 58 -7.78 -17.83 13.35
CA ASP A 58 -8.62 -17.95 12.17
C ASP A 58 -9.60 -16.77 11.99
N ARG A 59 -9.65 -15.86 12.98
CA ARG A 59 -10.63 -14.76 13.02
C ARG A 59 -10.04 -13.42 13.44
N ALA A 60 -8.75 -13.40 13.78
CA ALA A 60 -8.05 -12.20 14.22
C ALA A 60 -7.64 -11.34 13.03
N PHE A 61 -7.93 -10.05 13.14
CA PHE A 61 -7.28 -9.03 12.33
C PHE A 61 -6.09 -8.45 13.13
N PRO A 62 -5.00 -8.05 12.48
CA PRO A 62 -3.92 -7.35 13.17
C PRO A 62 -4.39 -5.98 13.65
N ASN A 63 -3.87 -5.53 14.78
CA ASN A 63 -3.96 -4.14 15.18
C ASN A 63 -3.00 -3.34 14.31
N VAL A 64 -3.51 -2.38 13.54
CA VAL A 64 -2.70 -1.54 12.64
C VAL A 64 -2.67 -0.12 13.17
N GLU A 65 -1.47 0.38 13.44
CA GLU A 65 -1.22 1.80 13.70
C GLU A 65 -1.18 2.54 12.36
N LEU A 66 -2.05 3.54 12.23
CA LEU A 66 -2.11 4.35 11.01
C LEU A 66 -0.81 5.17 10.84
N PRO A 67 -0.40 5.43 9.60
CA PRO A 67 0.88 6.05 9.32
C PRO A 67 0.75 7.54 9.63
N ASP A 68 1.36 7.97 10.73
CA ASP A 68 1.50 9.39 11.04
C ASP A 68 2.51 10.09 10.11
N LYS A 69 3.35 9.29 9.45
CA LYS A 69 4.49 9.75 8.68
C LYS A 69 4.39 9.28 7.24
N LYS A 70 4.59 10.21 6.31
CA LYS A 70 4.59 9.97 4.86
C LYS A 70 5.62 10.84 4.18
N PHE A 71 6.19 10.33 3.10
CA PHE A 71 7.09 11.09 2.24
C PHE A 71 6.67 10.94 0.79
N LYS A 72 6.70 12.05 0.04
CA LYS A 72 6.28 12.10 -1.36
C LYS A 72 7.46 12.51 -2.24
N ILE A 73 7.62 11.82 -3.36
CA ILE A 73 8.48 12.23 -4.47
C ILE A 73 7.65 12.66 -5.68
N THR A 74 8.24 13.49 -6.53
CA THR A 74 7.69 13.92 -7.82
C THR A 74 8.80 13.95 -8.86
N PRO A 75 8.54 13.66 -10.15
CA PRO A 75 7.23 13.39 -10.74
C PRO A 75 6.72 11.96 -10.48
N GLY A 76 5.51 11.63 -10.91
CA GLY A 76 4.95 10.28 -10.79
C GLY A 76 5.57 9.30 -11.79
N LEU A 77 5.46 8.00 -11.51
CA LEU A 77 6.12 6.95 -12.29
C LEU A 77 5.76 6.96 -13.79
N SER A 78 4.55 7.39 -14.15
CA SER A 78 4.12 7.51 -15.56
C SER A 78 4.96 8.49 -16.37
N SER A 79 5.69 9.40 -15.71
CA SER A 79 6.57 10.37 -16.38
C SER A 79 7.83 9.71 -16.96
N PHE A 80 8.14 8.48 -16.55
CA PHE A 80 9.26 7.70 -17.08
C PHE A 80 8.86 6.85 -18.30
N ALA A 81 7.67 7.02 -18.88
CA ALA A 81 7.21 6.20 -20.00
C ALA A 81 8.17 6.18 -21.20
N LEU A 82 8.89 7.29 -21.44
CA LEU A 82 9.90 7.38 -22.50
C LEU A 82 11.29 6.88 -22.07
N ASN A 83 11.56 6.82 -20.76
CA ASN A 83 12.84 6.37 -20.20
C ASN A 83 12.61 5.44 -18.99
N PRO A 84 12.03 4.24 -19.18
CA PRO A 84 11.64 3.36 -18.06
C PRO A 84 12.80 2.98 -17.12
N GLN A 85 14.01 2.88 -17.66
CA GLN A 85 15.22 2.55 -16.91
C GLN A 85 15.51 3.52 -15.76
N ASP A 86 15.10 4.79 -15.86
CA ASP A 86 15.40 5.80 -14.85
C ASP A 86 14.42 5.75 -13.65
N ALA A 87 13.28 5.06 -13.81
CA ALA A 87 12.21 5.03 -12.82
C ALA A 87 12.67 4.50 -11.46
N GLY A 88 13.47 3.41 -11.43
CA GLY A 88 13.93 2.80 -10.19
C GLY A 88 14.75 3.75 -9.33
N SER A 89 15.59 4.60 -9.93
CA SER A 89 16.42 5.56 -9.19
C SER A 89 15.60 6.59 -8.41
N SER A 90 14.37 6.86 -8.84
CA SER A 90 13.47 7.79 -8.15
C SER A 90 13.04 7.26 -6.76
N MET A 91 13.11 5.95 -6.52
CA MET A 91 12.73 5.33 -5.24
C MET A 91 13.68 5.68 -4.09
N LYS A 92 14.88 6.24 -4.38
CA LYS A 92 15.90 6.54 -3.37
C LYS A 92 15.40 7.34 -2.19
N GLY A 93 14.64 8.41 -2.44
CA GLY A 93 14.10 9.25 -1.36
C GLY A 93 13.06 8.52 -0.51
N LEU A 94 12.27 7.64 -1.12
CA LEU A 94 11.26 6.84 -0.42
C LEU A 94 11.92 5.79 0.48
N VAL A 95 12.93 5.07 -0.03
CA VAL A 95 13.66 4.08 0.77
C VAL A 95 14.40 4.73 1.93
N ALA A 96 15.10 5.85 1.70
CA ALA A 96 15.79 6.58 2.77
C ALA A 96 14.84 7.02 3.89
N PHE A 97 13.64 7.49 3.53
CA PHE A 97 12.61 7.82 4.51
C PHE A 97 12.14 6.59 5.30
N ALA A 98 11.92 5.45 4.63
CA ALA A 98 11.54 4.22 5.35
C ALA A 98 12.64 3.75 6.30
N GLU A 99 13.91 3.82 5.90
CA GLU A 99 15.04 3.47 6.77
C GLU A 99 15.14 4.34 8.03
N GLU A 100 14.82 5.64 7.93
CA GLU A 100 14.77 6.53 9.11
C GLU A 100 13.69 6.12 10.11
N HIS A 101 12.66 5.41 9.64
CA HIS A 101 11.43 5.13 10.39
C HIS A 101 11.25 3.67 10.80
N VAL A 102 12.00 2.75 10.21
CA VAL A 102 12.00 1.33 10.56
C VAL A 102 13.31 0.97 11.27
N PRO A 103 13.25 0.45 12.52
CA PRO A 103 14.43 0.01 13.27
C PRO A 103 15.27 -0.98 12.47
N VAL A 104 16.59 -0.96 12.67
CA VAL A 104 17.56 -1.74 11.87
C VAL A 104 17.29 -3.24 11.98
N GLU A 105 16.91 -3.68 13.17
CA GLU A 105 16.54 -5.04 13.54
C GLU A 105 15.30 -5.58 12.82
N ASP A 106 14.38 -4.70 12.42
CA ASP A 106 13.11 -5.07 11.78
C ASP A 106 13.17 -5.02 10.25
N ARG A 107 14.23 -4.43 9.66
CA ARG A 107 14.27 -4.17 8.22
C ARG A 107 14.25 -5.44 7.38
N ASN A 108 14.93 -6.49 7.82
CA ASN A 108 15.07 -7.75 7.07
C ASN A 108 13.78 -8.61 7.03
N SER A 109 12.79 -8.26 7.85
CA SER A 109 11.48 -8.90 7.91
C SER A 109 10.37 -7.97 7.39
N THR A 110 10.60 -6.65 7.40
CA THR A 110 9.68 -5.65 6.89
C THR A 110 9.52 -5.77 5.36
N VAL A 111 8.28 -6.00 4.92
CA VAL A 111 7.93 -6.10 3.51
C VAL A 111 7.65 -4.72 2.91
N LEU A 112 8.17 -4.46 1.71
CA LEU A 112 7.87 -3.27 0.92
C LEU A 112 7.10 -3.62 -0.35
N ALA A 113 5.87 -3.12 -0.44
CA ALA A 113 5.01 -3.20 -1.61
C ALA A 113 4.99 -1.88 -2.40
N LEU A 114 4.80 -1.96 -3.71
CA LEU A 114 4.61 -0.82 -4.61
C LEU A 114 3.37 -1.04 -5.46
N SER A 115 2.44 -0.11 -5.34
CA SER A 115 1.13 -0.16 -5.97
C SER A 115 0.95 1.04 -6.85
N ALA A 116 1.05 0.83 -8.16
CA ALA A 116 0.78 1.88 -9.12
C ALA A 116 -0.71 1.95 -9.44
N THR A 117 -1.23 3.17 -9.54
CA THR A 117 -2.65 3.43 -9.76
C THR A 117 -2.90 3.93 -11.18
N ALA A 118 -3.92 4.77 -11.39
CA ALA A 118 -4.38 5.22 -12.69
C ALA A 118 -3.28 5.75 -13.61
N GLY A 119 -2.22 6.39 -13.08
CA GLY A 119 -1.13 6.93 -13.91
C GLY A 119 -0.46 5.88 -14.81
N LEU A 120 -0.15 4.70 -14.27
CA LEU A 120 0.48 3.61 -15.04
C LEU A 120 -0.53 2.78 -15.84
N ARG A 121 -1.83 2.86 -15.52
CA ARG A 121 -2.89 2.23 -16.33
C ARG A 121 -3.04 2.89 -17.70
N MET A 122 -2.64 4.17 -17.82
CA MET A 122 -2.84 5.00 -19.02
C MET A 122 -1.67 4.98 -20.01
N ILE A 123 -0.58 4.28 -19.71
CA ILE A 123 0.57 4.13 -20.61
C ILE A 123 0.58 2.72 -21.23
N SER A 124 1.43 2.51 -22.25
CA SER A 124 1.52 1.19 -22.90
C SER A 124 1.98 0.11 -21.92
N GLU A 125 1.56 -1.13 -22.17
CA GLU A 125 1.90 -2.27 -21.32
C GLU A 125 3.42 -2.51 -21.26
N GLU A 126 4.12 -2.31 -22.38
CA GLU A 126 5.56 -2.45 -22.48
C GLU A 126 6.27 -1.41 -21.59
N ALA A 127 5.87 -0.14 -21.68
CA ALA A 127 6.44 0.92 -20.86
C ALA A 127 6.14 0.71 -19.37
N ARG A 128 4.90 0.32 -19.04
CA ARG A 128 4.47 -0.01 -17.68
C ARG A 128 5.31 -1.12 -17.07
N ASN A 129 5.47 -2.23 -17.79
CA ASN A 129 6.21 -3.39 -17.30
C ASN A 129 7.70 -3.03 -17.12
N ALA A 130 8.30 -2.32 -18.07
CA ALA A 130 9.68 -1.87 -17.96
C ALA A 130 9.92 -0.90 -16.79
N ILE A 131 8.96 -0.03 -16.47
CA ILE A 131 9.02 0.85 -15.29
C ILE A 131 8.98 0.02 -14.01
N LEU A 132 8.06 -0.95 -13.90
CA LEU A 132 7.96 -1.83 -12.73
C LEU A 132 9.20 -2.70 -12.57
N ASP A 133 9.77 -3.20 -13.67
CA ASP A 133 11.04 -3.94 -13.70
C ASP A 133 12.20 -3.11 -13.16
N SER A 134 12.30 -1.85 -13.60
CA SER A 134 13.30 -0.90 -13.12
C SER A 134 13.15 -0.65 -11.62
N CYS A 135 11.91 -0.41 -11.16
CA CYS A 135 11.63 -0.22 -9.73
C CYS A 135 11.97 -1.46 -8.90
N PHE A 136 11.53 -2.65 -9.32
CA PHE A 136 11.83 -3.91 -8.64
C PHE A 136 13.33 -4.16 -8.54
N SER A 137 14.05 -4.05 -9.66
CA SER A 137 15.50 -4.30 -9.71
C SER A 137 16.28 -3.31 -8.85
N TRP A 138 15.86 -2.03 -8.86
CA TRP A 138 16.49 -1.01 -8.04
C TRP A 138 16.21 -1.24 -6.54
N LEU A 139 14.95 -1.51 -6.16
CA LEU A 139 14.57 -1.79 -4.78
C LEU A 139 15.29 -3.02 -4.24
N LEU A 140 15.31 -4.12 -4.99
CA LEU A 140 16.00 -5.36 -4.60
C LEU A 140 17.49 -5.14 -4.33
N LYS A 141 18.13 -4.24 -5.07
CA LYS A 141 19.56 -3.95 -4.94
C LYS A 141 19.89 -2.92 -3.85
N ASN A 142 19.02 -1.95 -3.59
CA ASN A 142 19.34 -0.76 -2.80
C ASN A 142 18.50 -0.60 -1.53
N SER A 143 17.59 -1.54 -1.24
CA SER A 143 16.73 -1.51 -0.06
C SER A 143 17.16 -2.60 0.94
N PRO A 144 17.11 -2.34 2.26
CA PRO A 144 17.29 -3.37 3.29
C PRO A 144 16.01 -4.19 3.56
N PHE A 145 14.89 -3.84 2.91
CA PHE A 145 13.58 -4.44 3.12
C PHE A 145 13.34 -5.68 2.27
N VAL A 146 12.35 -6.50 2.65
CA VAL A 146 11.92 -7.66 1.86
C VAL A 146 11.18 -7.18 0.61
N ILE A 147 11.75 -7.47 -0.56
CA ILE A 147 11.18 -7.12 -1.87
C ILE A 147 10.72 -8.39 -2.57
N ARG A 148 9.43 -8.45 -2.93
CA ARG A 148 8.88 -9.53 -3.75
C ARG A 148 8.24 -8.99 -5.01
N ARG A 149 8.36 -9.73 -6.12
CA ARG A 149 7.92 -9.24 -7.43
C ARG A 149 6.40 -9.12 -7.54
N ASP A 150 5.67 -10.04 -6.92
CA ASP A 150 4.20 -10.05 -6.85
C ASP A 150 3.63 -8.80 -6.17
N LEU A 151 4.40 -8.17 -5.28
CA LEU A 151 4.01 -6.95 -4.55
C LEU A 151 4.42 -5.66 -5.25
N ILE A 152 4.94 -5.73 -6.48
CA ILE A 152 5.26 -4.58 -7.31
C ILE A 152 4.43 -4.64 -8.57
N SER A 153 3.26 -4.01 -8.54
CA SER A 153 2.24 -4.18 -9.55
C SER A 153 1.38 -2.94 -9.76
N VAL A 154 0.59 -2.96 -10.83
CA VAL A 154 -0.47 -1.98 -11.05
C VAL A 154 -1.75 -2.58 -10.52
N ILE A 155 -2.35 -1.94 -9.53
CA ILE A 155 -3.67 -2.35 -9.04
C ILE A 155 -4.72 -1.91 -10.06
N SER A 156 -5.77 -2.69 -10.26
CA SER A 156 -6.93 -2.33 -11.06
C SER A 156 -7.86 -1.38 -10.32
N GLY A 157 -8.76 -0.69 -11.03
CA GLY A 157 -9.77 0.15 -10.39
C GLY A 157 -10.74 -0.65 -9.51
N LYS A 158 -10.96 -1.93 -9.80
CA LYS A 158 -11.80 -2.80 -8.97
C LYS A 158 -11.10 -3.15 -7.65
N GLU A 159 -9.81 -3.48 -7.70
CA GLU A 159 -9.01 -3.75 -6.50
C GLU A 159 -8.89 -2.50 -5.63
N GLU A 160 -8.67 -1.34 -6.24
CA GLU A 160 -8.67 -0.03 -5.57
C GLU A 160 -9.96 0.18 -4.76
N GLY A 161 -11.13 -0.02 -5.39
CA GLY A 161 -12.41 0.09 -4.68
C GLY A 161 -12.64 -0.98 -3.61
N ALA A 162 -12.19 -2.22 -3.83
CA ALA A 162 -12.30 -3.31 -2.85
C ALA A 162 -11.43 -3.05 -1.61
N TYR A 163 -10.21 -2.56 -1.81
CA TYR A 163 -9.32 -2.16 -0.73
C TYR A 163 -9.83 -0.92 0.02
N GLY A 164 -10.43 0.04 -0.70
CA GLY A 164 -11.18 1.15 -0.12
C GLY A 164 -12.28 0.67 0.84
N TRP A 165 -13.12 -0.26 0.38
CA TRP A 165 -14.18 -0.86 1.18
C TRP A 165 -13.64 -1.59 2.41
N LEU A 166 -12.61 -2.42 2.22
CA LEU A 166 -11.99 -3.18 3.30
C LEU A 166 -11.46 -2.25 4.39
N SER A 167 -10.83 -1.15 3.99
CA SER A 167 -10.25 -0.18 4.92
C SER A 167 -11.29 0.58 5.72
N ILE A 168 -12.37 1.05 5.08
CA ILE A 168 -13.47 1.72 5.79
C ILE A 168 -14.06 0.76 6.82
N ASN A 169 -14.33 -0.48 6.42
CA ASN A 169 -14.93 -1.45 7.33
C ASN A 169 -13.97 -1.86 8.45
N PHE A 170 -12.67 -2.00 8.19
CA PHE A 170 -11.66 -2.23 9.22
C PHE A 170 -11.60 -1.08 10.23
N LEU A 171 -11.48 0.16 9.76
CA LEU A 171 -11.36 1.35 10.62
C LEU A 171 -12.60 1.59 11.48
N HIS A 172 -13.77 1.14 11.01
CA HIS A 172 -15.02 1.20 11.75
C HIS A 172 -15.30 -0.06 12.59
N GLY A 173 -14.35 -0.99 12.70
CA GLY A 173 -14.51 -2.23 13.48
C GLY A 173 -15.57 -3.20 12.92
N ARG A 174 -16.00 -2.99 11.66
CA ARG A 174 -17.06 -3.76 11.01
C ARG A 174 -16.62 -5.16 10.56
N LEU A 175 -15.31 -5.42 10.55
CA LEU A 175 -14.72 -6.70 10.12
C LEU A 175 -14.39 -7.65 11.28
N SER A 176 -14.35 -7.16 12.53
CA SER A 176 -13.93 -7.95 13.70
C SER A 176 -15.11 -8.35 14.58
N GLY A 177 -15.26 -9.65 14.85
CA GLY A 177 -16.17 -10.20 15.87
C GLY A 177 -17.63 -10.44 15.44
N MET A 178 -18.25 -11.51 15.96
CA MET A 178 -19.63 -11.90 15.64
C MET A 178 -20.68 -10.87 16.12
N GLU A 179 -20.36 -10.02 17.08
CA GLU A 179 -21.27 -8.96 17.56
C GLU A 179 -21.44 -7.83 16.54
N ASN A 180 -20.35 -7.44 15.85
CA ASN A 180 -20.37 -6.38 14.84
C ASN A 180 -20.99 -6.83 13.50
N ALA A 181 -21.06 -8.14 13.25
CA ALA A 181 -21.72 -8.71 12.07
C ALA A 181 -23.22 -8.35 11.98
N LYS A 182 -23.85 -8.03 13.12
CA LYS A 182 -25.27 -7.62 13.17
C LYS A 182 -25.52 -6.21 12.63
N GLU A 183 -24.51 -5.35 12.64
CA GLU A 183 -24.66 -3.95 12.22
C GLU A 183 -24.42 -3.75 10.71
N GLY A 184 -24.01 -4.78 9.98
CA GLY A 184 -23.72 -4.71 8.55
C GLY A 184 -22.45 -3.93 8.22
N THR A 185 -22.03 -4.02 6.95
CA THR A 185 -20.87 -3.31 6.42
C THR A 185 -21.26 -1.95 5.85
N ILE A 186 -20.30 -1.03 5.81
CA ILE A 186 -20.47 0.30 5.23
C ILE A 186 -20.15 0.23 3.74
N GLY A 187 -21.07 0.67 2.88
CA GLY A 187 -20.82 0.86 1.46
C GLY A 187 -19.96 2.10 1.18
N GLY A 188 -19.08 2.02 0.20
CA GLY A 188 -18.16 3.06 -0.22
C GLY A 188 -18.49 3.59 -1.61
N ILE A 189 -18.40 4.90 -1.80
CA ILE A 189 -18.33 5.53 -3.12
C ILE A 189 -17.00 6.26 -3.21
N GLU A 190 -16.16 5.84 -4.13
CA GLU A 190 -14.87 6.44 -4.43
C GLU A 190 -14.92 7.10 -5.81
N VAL A 191 -14.49 8.36 -5.87
CA VAL A 191 -14.42 9.14 -7.10
C VAL A 191 -12.98 9.60 -7.28
N GLY A 192 -12.23 8.87 -8.10
CA GLY A 192 -10.86 9.19 -8.48
C GLY A 192 -10.80 10.10 -9.71
N GLY A 193 -9.58 10.51 -10.07
CA GLY A 193 -9.37 11.38 -11.25
C GLY A 193 -9.59 10.69 -12.60
N ALA A 194 -9.57 9.35 -12.65
CA ALA A 194 -9.71 8.58 -13.88
C ALA A 194 -10.88 7.58 -13.85
N SER A 195 -11.47 7.33 -12.69
CA SER A 195 -12.53 6.33 -12.52
C SER A 195 -13.34 6.60 -11.25
N SER A 196 -14.48 5.91 -11.11
CA SER A 196 -15.26 5.91 -9.89
C SER A 196 -15.68 4.48 -9.55
N GLN A 197 -15.73 4.16 -8.27
CA GLN A 197 -16.03 2.85 -7.73
C GLN A 197 -17.18 2.96 -6.74
N VAL A 198 -18.06 1.98 -6.76
CA VAL A 198 -19.12 1.78 -5.76
C VAL A 198 -18.93 0.38 -5.20
N THR A 199 -18.73 0.25 -3.90
CA THR A 199 -18.40 -1.00 -3.21
C THR A 199 -19.20 -1.21 -1.94
#